data_AF-A0A2T8KIY2-F1
#
_entry.id   AF-A0A2T8KIY2-F1
#
_cell.length_a   1.000
_cell.length_b   1.000
_cell.length_c   1.000
_cell.angle_alpha   90.00
_cell.angle_beta   90.00
_cell.angle_gamma   90.00
#
_symmetry.space_group_name_H-M   'P 1'
#
loop_
_entity.id
_entity.type
_entity.pdbx_description
1 polymer ?
#
loop_
_entity_poly.entity_id
_entity_poly.type
_entity_poly.pdbx_seq_one_letter_code
_entity_poly.pdbx_strand_id
1 'polypeptide(L)'
;MSELIVSLTYTVISKAAFGNKLGGMDPGSCRAMMKEVADLLETVAVSDMFPRLRWRDWATGLDAKIGRTARKLDNVLARALQEHEKKPEDEDEAADLLNDLLLVIKEGGEGLNLDRIDVKGLILDLFIGGIDTTSKAIEWAMAYLIKNPREMANVQEEVRQVAGPQGVLEEHLGRMSRPQAALKEAMR
;
A
#
# COMPACT_ATOMS: atom_id res chain seq x y z
N MET A 1 -5.85 14.77 10.17
CA MET A 1 -6.38 13.38 10.30
C MET A 1 -5.90 12.52 9.14
N SER A 2 -6.11 12.96 7.89
CA SER A 2 -5.68 12.23 6.67
C SER A 2 -4.18 11.87 6.67
N GLU A 3 -3.27 12.80 7.00
CA GLU A 3 -1.82 12.52 6.98
C GLU A 3 -1.36 11.43 7.95
N LEU A 4 -2.00 11.33 9.12
CA LEU A 4 -1.68 10.30 10.12
C LEU A 4 -2.16 8.92 9.68
N ILE A 5 -3.37 8.85 9.09
CA ILE A 5 -3.92 7.60 8.55
C ILE A 5 -3.03 7.09 7.41
N VAL A 6 -2.68 7.97 6.46
CA VAL A 6 -1.76 7.63 5.37
C VAL A 6 -0.39 7.20 5.89
N SER A 7 0.10 7.82 6.97
CA SER A 7 1.37 7.42 7.58
C SER A 7 1.32 6.03 8.23
N LEU A 8 0.19 5.69 8.84
CA LEU A 8 -0.03 4.41 9.48
C LEU A 8 -0.14 3.31 8.42
N THR A 9 -1.00 3.48 7.41
CA THR A 9 -1.17 2.50 6.33
C THR A 9 0.14 2.29 5.59
N TYR A 10 0.89 3.35 5.30
CA TYR A 10 2.24 3.29 4.77
C TYR A 10 3.16 2.39 5.59
N THR A 11 3.22 2.63 6.91
CA THR A 11 4.14 1.89 7.79
C THR A 11 3.77 0.41 7.85
N VAL A 12 2.47 0.10 7.97
CA VAL A 12 1.98 -1.28 8.04
C VAL A 12 2.27 -2.02 6.74
N ILE A 13 1.93 -1.42 5.60
CA ILE A 13 2.11 -2.06 4.28
C ILE A 13 3.60 -2.16 3.92
N SER A 14 4.41 -1.16 4.25
CA SER A 14 5.87 -1.23 4.05
C SER A 14 6.48 -2.37 4.86
N LYS A 15 6.04 -2.54 6.11
CA LYS A 15 6.51 -3.63 6.96
C LYS A 15 6.06 -4.99 6.44
N ALA A 16 4.82 -5.12 5.96
CA ALA A 16 4.31 -6.37 5.41
C ALA A 16 4.98 -6.75 4.08
N ALA A 17 5.25 -5.76 3.22
CA ALA A 17 5.81 -6.00 1.89
C ALA A 17 7.34 -6.15 1.86
N PHE A 18 8.07 -5.51 2.78
CA PHE A 18 9.55 -5.42 2.76
C PHE A 18 10.22 -5.70 4.10
N GLY A 19 9.46 -6.14 5.11
CA GLY A 19 9.95 -6.41 6.47
C GLY A 19 10.30 -5.15 7.29
N ASN A 20 10.74 -4.08 6.64
CA ASN A 20 11.25 -2.82 7.20
C ASN A 20 11.00 -1.62 6.24
N LYS A 21 11.71 -0.50 6.45
CA LYS A 21 11.66 0.68 5.55
C LYS A 21 12.10 0.28 4.14
N LEU A 22 11.25 0.56 3.14
CA LEU A 22 11.48 0.37 1.71
C LEU A 22 12.91 0.77 1.26
N GLY A 23 13.83 -0.20 1.12
CA GLY A 23 15.19 0.03 0.58
C GLY A 23 15.98 1.15 1.27
N GLY A 24 15.78 1.34 2.59
CA GLY A 24 16.40 2.40 3.37
C GLY A 24 15.89 3.83 3.08
N MET A 25 14.83 3.98 2.29
CA MET A 25 14.22 5.27 1.98
C MET A 25 13.54 5.87 3.21
N ASP A 26 13.66 7.19 3.37
CA ASP A 26 12.93 7.87 4.42
C ASP A 26 11.41 7.85 4.12
N PRO A 27 10.55 7.76 5.16
CA PRO A 27 9.11 7.68 4.96
C PRO A 27 8.49 8.88 4.22
N GLY A 28 9.14 10.05 4.27
CA GLY A 28 8.69 11.26 3.59
C GLY A 28 8.92 11.19 2.09
N SER A 29 10.14 10.82 1.66
CA SER A 29 10.50 10.65 0.25
C SER A 29 9.69 9.54 -0.40
N CYS A 30 9.47 8.43 0.30
CA CYS A 30 8.66 7.35 -0.24
C CYS A 30 7.21 7.79 -0.43
N ARG A 31 6.64 8.49 0.55
CA ARG A 31 5.28 9.07 0.42
C ARG A 31 5.20 10.05 -0.74
N ALA A 32 6.19 10.93 -0.90
CA ALA A 32 6.21 11.89 -2.00
C ALA A 32 6.29 11.18 -3.37
N MET A 33 7.10 10.13 -3.47
CA MET A 33 7.20 9.30 -4.66
C MET A 33 5.88 8.57 -4.94
N MET A 34 5.25 7.98 -3.93
CA MET A 34 3.96 7.28 -4.07
C MET A 34 2.84 8.23 -4.48
N LYS A 35 2.82 9.45 -3.92
CA LYS A 35 1.89 10.49 -4.37
C LYS A 35 2.12 10.86 -5.83
N GLU A 36 3.38 11.01 -6.25
CA GLU A 36 3.72 11.28 -7.65
C GLU A 36 3.27 10.14 -8.58
N VAL A 37 3.37 8.89 -8.13
CA VAL A 37 2.86 7.72 -8.86
C VAL A 37 1.33 7.72 -8.94
N ALA A 38 0.63 7.93 -7.82
CA ALA A 38 -0.83 8.00 -7.78
C ALA A 38 -1.37 9.11 -8.70
N ASP A 39 -0.80 10.33 -8.61
CA ASP A 39 -1.17 11.46 -9.47
C ASP A 39 -0.98 11.11 -10.97
N LEU A 40 0.07 10.35 -11.31
CA LEU A 40 0.31 9.93 -12.69
C LEU A 40 -0.67 8.84 -13.16
N LEU A 41 -1.04 7.90 -12.29
CA LEU A 41 -2.03 6.86 -12.61
C LEU A 41 -3.43 7.44 -12.79
N GLU A 42 -3.77 8.51 -12.06
CA GLU A 42 -5.03 9.23 -12.21
C GLU A 42 -5.05 10.19 -13.41
N THR A 43 -3.88 10.51 -13.98
CA THR A 43 -3.79 11.41 -15.13
C THR A 43 -4.23 10.71 -16.41
N VAL A 44 -5.30 11.19 -17.03
CA VAL A 44 -5.72 10.74 -18.36
C VAL A 44 -4.82 11.37 -19.43
N ALA A 45 -4.01 10.56 -20.11
CA ALA A 45 -3.16 11.07 -21.19
C ALA A 45 -4.00 11.38 -22.44
N VAL A 46 -3.56 12.38 -23.23
CA VAL A 46 -4.27 12.72 -24.47
C VAL A 46 -4.17 11.58 -25.48
N SER A 47 -3.04 10.87 -25.49
CA SER A 47 -2.83 9.70 -26.34
C SER A 47 -3.75 8.52 -26.02
N ASP A 48 -4.20 8.37 -24.76
CA ASP A 48 -5.11 7.29 -24.37
C ASP A 48 -6.49 7.45 -25.04
N MET A 49 -6.94 8.70 -25.21
CA MET A 49 -8.20 9.04 -25.88
C MET A 49 -8.03 9.22 -27.38
N PHE A 50 -6.90 9.81 -27.81
CA PHE A 50 -6.62 10.15 -29.20
C PHE A 50 -5.19 9.78 -29.57
N PRO A 51 -4.92 8.55 -30.03
CA PRO A 51 -3.56 8.07 -30.30
C PRO A 51 -2.76 8.94 -31.28
N ARG A 52 -3.44 9.62 -32.22
CA ARG A 52 -2.82 10.54 -33.19
C ARG A 52 -2.27 11.83 -32.56
N LEU A 53 -2.67 12.17 -31.33
CA LEU A 53 -2.26 13.37 -30.60
C LEU A 53 -1.17 13.10 -29.54
N ARG A 54 -0.45 11.97 -29.62
CA ARG A 54 0.62 11.60 -28.65
C ARG A 54 1.71 12.67 -28.48
N TRP A 55 2.00 13.45 -29.52
CA TRP A 55 2.96 14.56 -29.42
C TRP A 55 2.59 15.58 -28.35
N ARG A 56 1.31 15.69 -27.95
CA ARG A 56 0.86 16.58 -26.89
C ARG A 56 1.34 16.11 -25.51
N ASP A 57 1.33 14.81 -25.24
CA ASP A 57 1.82 14.26 -23.97
C ASP A 57 3.34 14.46 -23.83
N TRP A 58 4.06 14.38 -24.94
CA TRP A 58 5.47 14.76 -24.99
C TRP A 58 5.66 16.27 -24.75
N ALA A 59 4.87 17.12 -25.44
CA ALA A 59 4.99 18.58 -25.34
C ALA A 59 4.61 19.14 -23.96
N THR A 60 3.67 18.51 -23.25
CA THR A 60 3.33 18.86 -21.85
C THR A 60 4.35 18.34 -20.86
N GLY A 61 5.29 17.49 -21.29
CA GLY A 61 6.31 16.88 -20.45
C GLY A 61 5.80 15.68 -19.63
N LEU A 62 4.60 15.16 -19.94
CA LEU A 62 4.00 14.01 -19.25
C LEU A 62 4.87 12.77 -19.43
N ASP A 63 5.29 12.46 -20.66
CA ASP A 63 6.18 11.32 -20.96
C ASP A 63 7.49 11.41 -20.16
N ALA A 64 8.07 12.61 -20.07
CA ALA A 64 9.29 12.85 -19.32
C ALA A 64 9.08 12.72 -17.80
N LYS A 65 7.90 13.07 -17.29
CA LYS A 65 7.53 12.87 -15.89
C LYS A 65 7.36 11.38 -15.58
N ILE A 66 6.56 10.65 -16.37
CA ILE A 66 6.35 9.19 -16.24
C ILE A 66 7.70 8.47 -16.26
N GLY A 67 8.53 8.73 -17.26
CA GLY A 67 9.83 8.06 -17.38
C GLY A 67 10.80 8.38 -16.25
N ARG A 68 10.72 9.56 -15.61
CA ARG A 68 11.52 9.90 -14.42
C ARG A 68 11.00 9.17 -13.18
N THR A 69 9.69 9.15 -12.96
CA THR A 69 9.08 8.47 -11.82
C THR A 69 9.28 6.96 -11.88
N ALA A 70 9.08 6.35 -13.05
CA ALA A 70 9.33 4.91 -13.26
C ALA A 70 10.79 4.52 -12.94
N ARG A 71 11.77 5.33 -13.37
CA ARG A 71 13.19 5.10 -13.05
C ARG A 71 13.49 5.23 -11.57
N LYS A 72 12.91 6.23 -10.88
CA LYS A 72 13.07 6.38 -9.42
C LYS A 72 12.54 5.14 -8.71
N LEU A 73 11.35 4.69 -9.10
CA LEU A 73 10.69 3.55 -8.49
C LEU A 73 11.46 2.24 -8.72
N ASP A 74 11.89 1.98 -9.97
CA ASP A 74 12.68 0.79 -10.30
C ASP A 74 13.99 0.75 -9.50
N ASN A 75 14.67 1.88 -9.31
CA ASN A 75 15.88 1.97 -8.50
C ASN A 75 15.62 1.61 -7.03
N VAL A 76 14.48 2.01 -6.47
CA VAL A 76 14.12 1.73 -5.08
C VAL A 76 13.78 0.26 -4.89
N LEU A 77 12.95 -0.29 -5.78
CA LEU A 77 12.60 -1.72 -5.75
C LEU A 77 13.82 -2.60 -6.00
N ALA A 78 14.72 -2.21 -6.92
CA ALA A 78 15.97 -2.92 -7.15
C ALA A 78 16.88 -2.95 -5.92
N ARG A 79 16.94 -1.84 -5.16
CA ARG A 79 17.69 -1.81 -3.89
C ARG A 79 17.07 -2.71 -2.84
N ALA A 80 15.75 -2.63 -2.65
CA ALA A 80 15.03 -3.50 -1.72
C ALA A 80 15.26 -4.99 -2.06
N LEU A 81 15.15 -5.35 -3.34
CA LEU A 81 15.40 -6.71 -3.83
C LEU A 81 16.84 -7.17 -3.53
N GLN A 82 17.83 -6.33 -3.81
CA GLN A 82 19.25 -6.64 -3.52
C GLN A 82 19.55 -6.77 -2.03
N GLU A 83 18.84 -6.02 -1.17
CA GLU A 83 18.97 -6.14 0.28
C GLU A 83 18.44 -7.49 0.76
N HIS A 84 17.30 -7.94 0.24
CA HIS A 84 16.68 -9.22 0.63
C HIS A 84 17.44 -10.43 0.07
N GLU A 85 18.01 -10.33 -1.14
CA GLU A 85 18.87 -11.40 -1.70
C GLU A 85 20.19 -11.62 -0.93
N LYS A 86 20.67 -10.59 -0.20
CA LYS A 86 21.92 -10.67 0.58
C LYS A 86 21.72 -11.17 2.00
N LYS A 87 20.48 -11.25 2.48
CA LYS A 87 20.20 -11.75 3.82
C LYS A 87 20.42 -13.27 3.88
N PRO A 88 21.12 -13.79 4.90
CA PRO A 88 21.28 -15.23 5.08
C PRO A 88 19.92 -15.88 5.43
N GLU A 89 19.70 -17.10 4.92
CA GLU A 89 18.44 -17.86 5.11
C GLU A 89 18.16 -18.25 6.58
N ASP A 90 19.14 -18.07 7.48
CA ASP A 90 19.08 -18.44 8.91
C ASP A 90 18.63 -17.31 9.86
N GLU A 91 18.30 -16.12 9.36
CA GLU A 91 17.69 -15.08 10.21
C GLU A 91 16.17 -15.34 10.30
N ASP A 92 15.71 -15.77 11.49
CA ASP A 92 14.30 -15.84 11.96
C ASP A 92 13.58 -14.46 11.94
N GLU A 93 13.88 -13.59 10.97
CA GLU A 93 13.06 -12.41 10.69
C GLU A 93 11.74 -12.87 10.05
N ALA A 94 10.63 -12.35 10.57
CA ALA A 94 9.30 -12.65 10.05
C ALA A 94 9.28 -12.50 8.52
N ALA A 95 8.93 -13.59 7.83
CA ALA A 95 8.83 -13.61 6.38
C ALA A 95 7.95 -12.45 5.91
N ASP A 96 8.54 -11.59 5.07
CA ASP A 96 7.82 -10.56 4.35
C ASP A 96 7.49 -11.05 2.94
N LEU A 97 6.54 -10.39 2.29
CA LEU A 97 6.09 -10.81 0.96
C LEU A 97 7.23 -10.87 -0.05
N LEU A 98 8.22 -9.98 0.06
CA LEU A 98 9.36 -9.96 -0.85
C LEU A 98 10.23 -11.22 -0.68
N ASN A 99 10.46 -11.66 0.55
CA ASN A 99 11.13 -12.93 0.84
C ASN A 99 10.34 -14.12 0.29
N ASP A 100 9.02 -14.16 0.51
CA ASP A 100 8.17 -15.23 0.00
C ASP A 100 8.19 -15.31 -1.53
N LEU A 101 8.10 -14.17 -2.22
CA LEU A 101 8.17 -14.11 -3.68
C LEU A 101 9.56 -14.51 -4.22
N LEU A 102 10.64 -14.18 -3.50
CA LEU A 102 11.99 -14.61 -3.84
C LEU A 102 12.17 -16.13 -3.66
N LEU A 103 11.57 -16.72 -2.63
CA LEU A 103 11.55 -18.18 -2.44
C LEU A 103 10.83 -18.88 -3.58
N VAL A 104 9.67 -18.36 -4.01
CA VAL A 104 8.92 -18.90 -5.16
C VAL A 104 9.76 -18.90 -6.45
N ILE A 105 10.56 -17.85 -6.69
CA ILE A 105 11.50 -17.82 -7.82
C ILE A 105 12.57 -18.91 -7.68
N LYS A 106 13.18 -19.04 -6.48
CA LYS A 106 14.27 -20.00 -6.23
C LYS A 106 13.80 -21.46 -6.38
N GLU A 107 12.61 -21.76 -5.86
CA GLU A 107 12.03 -23.11 -5.88
C GLU A 107 11.42 -23.47 -7.24
N GLY A 108 11.35 -22.50 -8.18
CA GLY A 108 10.78 -22.71 -9.51
C GLY A 108 9.31 -23.11 -9.42
N GLY A 109 8.55 -22.37 -8.59
CA GLY A 109 7.21 -22.71 -8.09
C GLY A 109 6.27 -23.33 -9.13
N GLU A 110 5.33 -24.17 -8.67
CA GLU A 110 4.39 -25.05 -9.41
C GLU A 110 3.87 -24.53 -10.79
N GLY A 111 4.74 -24.40 -11.79
CA GLY A 111 4.41 -23.85 -13.12
C GLY A 111 4.40 -22.33 -13.26
N LEU A 112 4.74 -21.55 -12.22
CA LEU A 112 4.86 -20.09 -12.28
C LEU A 112 6.32 -19.68 -12.50
N ASN A 113 6.69 -19.43 -13.77
CA ASN A 113 7.98 -18.83 -14.11
C ASN A 113 7.96 -17.32 -13.84
N LEU A 114 8.05 -16.92 -12.57
CA LEU A 114 8.18 -15.52 -12.18
C LEU A 114 9.63 -15.05 -12.38
N ASP A 115 9.80 -13.87 -12.97
CA ASP A 115 11.08 -13.19 -13.04
C ASP A 115 11.17 -12.00 -12.04
N ARG A 116 12.33 -11.32 -12.03
CA ARG A 116 12.54 -10.16 -11.14
C ARG A 116 11.67 -8.96 -11.52
N ILE A 117 11.21 -8.85 -12.76
CA ILE A 117 10.29 -7.80 -13.21
C ILE A 117 8.89 -8.10 -12.65
N ASP A 118 8.46 -9.36 -12.71
CA ASP A 118 7.16 -9.79 -12.15
C ASP A 118 7.09 -9.52 -10.65
N VAL A 119 8.13 -9.88 -9.89
CA VAL A 119 8.17 -9.64 -8.44
C VAL A 119 8.13 -8.15 -8.11
N LYS A 120 8.90 -7.32 -8.83
CA LYS A 120 8.82 -5.86 -8.66
C LYS A 120 7.42 -5.34 -8.96
N GLY A 121 6.76 -5.87 -9.99
CA GLY A 121 5.39 -5.52 -10.37
C GLY A 121 4.38 -5.89 -9.28
N LEU A 122 4.40 -7.13 -8.79
CA LEU A 122 3.47 -7.63 -7.77
C LEU A 122 3.59 -6.86 -6.45
N ILE A 123 4.81 -6.61 -6.01
CA ILE A 123 5.05 -5.85 -4.78
C ILE A 123 4.59 -4.40 -4.94
N LEU A 124 4.87 -3.80 -6.10
CA LEU A 124 4.44 -2.45 -6.38
C LEU A 124 2.92 -2.33 -6.39
N ASP A 125 2.23 -3.27 -7.03
CA ASP A 125 0.78 -3.30 -7.13
C ASP A 125 0.13 -3.41 -5.74
N LEU A 126 0.62 -4.34 -4.90
CA LEU A 126 0.18 -4.43 -3.50
C LEU A 126 0.45 -3.13 -2.73
N PHE A 127 1.63 -2.54 -2.92
CA PHE A 127 2.04 -1.35 -2.17
C PHE A 127 1.21 -0.12 -2.54
N ILE A 128 0.98 0.13 -3.83
CA ILE A 128 0.14 1.24 -4.31
C ILE A 128 -1.33 0.97 -3.95
N GLY A 129 -1.84 -0.19 -4.35
CA GLY A 129 -3.25 -0.55 -4.18
C GLY A 129 -3.65 -0.62 -2.70
N GLY A 130 -2.77 -1.11 -1.85
CA GLY A 130 -3.03 -1.24 -0.42
C GLY A 130 -3.09 0.11 0.30
N ILE A 131 -2.16 1.04 0.03
CA ILE A 131 -2.05 2.27 0.82
C ILE A 131 -3.23 3.21 0.55
N ASP A 132 -3.52 3.49 -0.73
CA ASP A 132 -4.53 4.48 -1.07
C ASP A 132 -5.92 3.99 -0.66
N THR A 133 -6.31 2.78 -1.08
CA THR A 133 -7.65 2.24 -0.81
C THR A 133 -7.95 2.10 0.68
N THR A 134 -7.02 1.57 1.48
CA THR A 134 -7.24 1.40 2.93
C THR A 134 -7.28 2.74 3.65
N SER A 135 -6.43 3.71 3.24
CA SER A 135 -6.44 5.05 3.82
C SER A 135 -7.77 5.77 3.55
N LYS A 136 -8.31 5.65 2.33
CA LYS A 136 -9.61 6.20 1.94
C LYS A 136 -10.76 5.54 2.70
N ALA A 137 -10.75 4.22 2.84
CA ALA A 137 -11.79 3.51 3.60
C ALA A 137 -11.84 3.99 5.07
N ILE A 138 -10.69 4.13 5.72
CA ILE A 138 -10.61 4.63 7.11
C ILE A 138 -11.04 6.11 7.17
N GLU A 139 -10.59 6.94 6.22
CA GLU A 139 -10.94 8.36 6.16
C GLU A 139 -12.46 8.55 6.03
N TRP A 140 -13.11 7.80 5.13
CA TRP A 140 -14.56 7.83 4.97
C TRP A 140 -15.31 7.29 6.19
N ALA A 141 -14.88 6.16 6.75
CA ALA A 141 -15.48 5.59 7.96
C ALA A 141 -15.46 6.60 9.12
N MET A 142 -14.32 7.26 9.34
CA MET A 142 -14.19 8.30 10.35
C MET A 142 -15.09 9.51 10.05
N ALA A 143 -15.16 9.95 8.79
CA ALA A 143 -16.03 11.05 8.38
C ALA A 143 -17.51 10.73 8.66
N TYR A 144 -17.97 9.51 8.36
CA TYR A 144 -19.34 9.07 8.64
C TYR A 144 -19.64 9.01 10.14
N LEU A 145 -18.71 8.50 10.96
CA LEU A 145 -18.87 8.44 12.41
C LEU A 145 -18.90 9.84 13.03
N ILE A 146 -18.04 10.76 12.59
CA ILE A 146 -18.02 12.15 13.10
C ILE A 146 -19.35 12.86 12.81
N LYS A 147 -19.95 12.60 11.63
CA LYS A 147 -21.27 13.13 11.28
C LYS A 147 -22.42 12.49 12.07
N ASN A 148 -22.21 11.31 12.66
CA ASN A 148 -23.22 10.58 13.43
C ASN A 148 -22.73 10.29 14.86
N PRO A 149 -22.68 11.29 15.77
CA PRO A 149 -22.08 11.13 17.10
C PRO A 149 -22.68 10.01 17.94
N ARG A 150 -23.98 9.73 17.76
CA ARG A 150 -24.67 8.63 18.43
C ARG A 150 -24.09 7.27 18.03
N GLU A 151 -23.87 7.05 16.73
CA GLU A 151 -23.27 5.81 16.23
C GLU A 151 -21.79 5.73 16.58
N MET A 152 -21.07 6.86 16.56
CA MET A 152 -19.70 6.91 17.09
C MET A 152 -19.63 6.45 18.55
N ALA A 153 -20.55 6.91 19.41
CA ALA A 153 -20.61 6.47 20.81
C ALA A 153 -20.88 4.97 20.93
N ASN A 154 -21.81 4.43 20.13
CA ASN A 154 -22.13 3.00 20.11
C ASN A 154 -20.93 2.13 19.67
N VAL A 155 -20.17 2.58 18.67
CA VAL A 155 -18.95 1.93 18.18
C VAL A 155 -17.87 1.94 19.27
N GLN A 156 -17.60 3.09 19.87
CA GLN A 156 -16.59 3.21 20.93
C GLN A 156 -16.94 2.34 22.14
N GLU A 157 -18.22 2.29 22.51
CA GLU A 157 -18.68 1.47 23.62
C GLU A 157 -18.49 -0.03 23.35
N GLU A 158 -18.86 -0.51 22.17
CA GLU A 158 -18.63 -1.91 21.80
C GLU A 158 -17.13 -2.25 21.80
N VAL A 159 -16.29 -1.36 21.25
CA VAL A 159 -14.83 -1.56 21.25
C VAL A 159 -14.29 -1.66 22.68
N ARG A 160 -14.70 -0.78 23.60
CA ARG A 160 -14.27 -0.82 25.00
C ARG A 160 -14.74 -2.08 25.72
N GLN A 161 -15.97 -2.53 25.45
CA GLN A 161 -16.53 -3.74 26.05
C GLN A 161 -15.80 -5.01 25.60
N VAL A 162 -15.43 -5.10 24.32
CA VAL A 162 -14.75 -6.29 23.77
C VAL A 162 -13.26 -6.29 24.09
N ALA A 163 -12.57 -5.15 23.88
CA ALA A 163 -11.12 -5.06 24.04
C ALA A 163 -10.66 -4.96 25.50
N GLY A 164 -11.51 -4.39 26.37
CA GLY A 164 -11.14 -4.10 27.76
C GLY A 164 -9.88 -3.22 27.87
N PRO A 165 -9.16 -3.29 29.00
CA PRO A 165 -7.97 -2.46 29.24
C PRO A 165 -6.72 -2.90 28.45
N GLN A 166 -6.75 -4.06 27.79
CA GLN A 166 -5.58 -4.65 27.14
C GLN A 166 -5.45 -4.25 25.66
N GLY A 167 -6.47 -3.58 25.11
CA GLY A 167 -6.49 -3.13 23.72
C GLY A 167 -7.10 -4.15 22.75
N VAL A 168 -7.15 -3.78 21.47
CA VAL A 168 -7.77 -4.60 20.42
C VAL A 168 -6.76 -5.66 19.96
N LEU A 169 -7.17 -6.93 20.00
CA LEU A 169 -6.43 -8.07 19.46
C LEU A 169 -7.19 -8.61 18.23
N GLU A 170 -6.52 -9.39 17.39
CA GLU A 170 -7.13 -9.94 16.17
C GLU A 170 -8.33 -10.84 16.47
N GLU A 171 -8.25 -11.66 17.53
CA GLU A 171 -9.34 -12.52 18.00
C GLU A 171 -10.60 -11.75 18.42
N HIS A 172 -10.46 -10.47 18.76
CA HIS A 172 -11.59 -9.62 19.13
C HIS A 172 -12.40 -9.16 17.91
N LEU A 173 -11.79 -9.12 16.73
CA LEU A 173 -12.41 -8.55 15.52
C LEU A 173 -13.70 -9.29 15.15
N GLY A 174 -13.76 -10.61 15.34
CA GLY A 174 -14.95 -11.43 15.09
C GLY A 174 -16.14 -11.07 15.98
N ARG A 175 -15.91 -10.39 17.11
CA ARG A 175 -16.94 -9.97 18.07
C ARG A 175 -17.33 -8.50 17.93
N MET A 176 -16.67 -7.73 17.06
CA MET A 176 -16.90 -6.29 16.87
C MET A 176 -17.79 -6.04 15.66
N SER A 177 -19.10 -6.04 15.87
CA SER A 177 -20.08 -5.94 14.78
C SER A 177 -20.24 -4.52 14.23
N ARG A 178 -20.18 -3.49 15.09
CA ARG A 178 -20.44 -2.10 14.70
C ARG A 178 -19.26 -1.45 13.97
N PRO A 179 -17.98 -1.60 14.38
CA PRO A 179 -16.85 -1.15 13.57
C PRO A 179 -16.88 -1.74 12.16
N GLN A 180 -17.18 -3.04 12.03
CA GLN A 180 -17.31 -3.68 10.73
C GLN A 180 -18.46 -3.10 9.90
N ALA A 181 -19.61 -2.84 10.52
CA ALA A 181 -20.75 -2.20 9.84
C ALA A 181 -20.41 -0.77 9.38
N ALA A 182 -19.72 0.01 10.21
CA ALA A 182 -19.28 1.36 9.85
C ALA A 182 -18.31 1.36 8.66
N LEU A 183 -17.36 0.40 8.64
CA LEU A 183 -16.45 0.23 7.52
C LEU A 183 -17.19 -0.20 6.24
N LYS A 184 -18.13 -1.16 6.35
CA LYS A 184 -18.94 -1.59 5.21
C LYS A 184 -19.79 -0.47 4.63
N GLU A 185 -20.40 0.36 5.47
CA GLU A 185 -21.18 1.50 5.02
C GLU A 185 -20.32 2.58 4.36
N ALA A 186 -19.09 2.79 4.86
CA ALA A 186 -18.15 3.71 4.22
C ALA A 186 -17.71 3.26 2.82
N MET A 187 -17.79 1.97 2.52
CA MET A 187 -17.42 1.36 1.23
C MET A 187 -18.62 1.08 0.32
N ARG A 188 -19.84 1.39 0.76
CA ARG A 188 -21.08 1.15 0.01
C ARG A 188 -21.24 2.12 -1.15
#